data_AF-A0A015YAP2-F1
#
_entry.id   AF-A0A015YAP2-F1
#
_cell.length_a   1.000
_cell.length_b   1.000
_cell.length_c   1.000
_cell.angle_alpha   90.00
_cell.angle_beta   90.00
_cell.angle_gamma   90.00
#
_symmetry.space_group_name_H-M   'P 1'
#
loop_
_entity.id
_entity.type
_entity.pdbx_description
1 polymer ?
#
loop_
_entity_poly.entity_id
_entity_poly.type
_entity_poly.pdbx_seq_one_letter_code
_entity_poly.pdbx_strand_id
1 'polypeptide(L)'
;MENVRDIMRHPKKVLNNLTKHSNQSDYKYERLYRILFNEEMFYVAYQKLSKKQGNSTKGSDGKNIDGTSLKRIERLIKELKDESYQ
;
A
#
# COMPACT_ATOMS: atom_id res chain seq x y z
N MET A 1 11.80 19.67 6.89
CA MET A 1 11.79 18.20 6.91
C MET A 1 11.81 17.76 5.48
N GLU A 2 12.90 17.14 5.05
CA GLU A 2 13.09 16.66 3.68
C GLU A 2 11.98 15.66 3.35
N ASN A 3 11.30 15.85 2.22
CA ASN A 3 10.06 15.18 1.89
C ASN A 3 10.36 13.69 1.65
N VAL A 4 10.14 12.83 2.65
CA VAL A 4 10.43 11.38 2.61
C VAL A 4 9.78 10.69 1.41
N ARG A 5 8.73 11.31 0.84
CA ARG A 5 8.07 10.92 -0.41
C ARG A 5 9.03 10.85 -1.60
N ASP A 6 10.01 11.76 -1.72
CA ASP A 6 10.98 11.77 -2.84
C ASP A 6 12.05 10.67 -2.76
N ILE A 7 12.16 9.97 -1.61
CA ILE A 7 13.16 8.90 -1.40
C ILE A 7 12.60 7.52 -1.80
N MET A 8 11.27 7.37 -1.87
CA MET A 8 10.64 6.06 -2.04
C MET A 8 10.56 5.61 -3.52
N ARG A 9 10.82 4.32 -3.76
CA ARG A 9 10.78 3.77 -5.12
C ARG A 9 9.34 3.71 -5.64
N HIS A 10 9.14 4.17 -6.87
CA HIS A 10 7.84 4.16 -7.55
C HIS A 10 7.17 2.76 -7.54
N PRO A 11 5.91 2.63 -7.08
CA PRO A 11 5.23 1.34 -6.89
C PRO A 11 5.26 0.41 -8.09
N LYS A 12 4.93 0.92 -9.28
CA LYS A 12 4.94 0.12 -10.52
C LYS A 12 6.30 -0.54 -10.80
N LYS A 13 7.42 0.17 -10.57
CA LYS A 13 8.76 -0.40 -10.76
C LYS A 13 9.05 -1.48 -9.72
N VAL A 14 8.67 -1.25 -8.47
CA VAL A 14 8.84 -2.23 -7.38
C VAL A 14 8.04 -3.50 -7.70
N LEU A 15 6.74 -3.37 -7.98
CA LEU A 15 5.85 -4.47 -8.31
C LEU A 15 6.32 -5.26 -9.53
N ASN A 16 6.76 -4.59 -10.60
CA ASN A 16 7.29 -5.28 -11.79
C ASN A 16 8.53 -6.13 -11.47
N ASN A 17 9.43 -5.64 -10.61
CA ASN A 17 10.60 -6.41 -10.19
C ASN A 17 10.21 -7.59 -9.29
N LEU A 18 9.24 -7.41 -8.39
CA LEU A 18 8.71 -8.51 -7.58
C LEU A 18 8.07 -9.59 -8.47
N THR A 19 7.22 -9.20 -9.42
CA THR A 19 6.59 -10.14 -10.36
C THR A 19 7.61 -10.85 -11.24
N LYS A 20 8.67 -10.17 -11.69
CA LYS A 20 9.70 -10.78 -12.54
C LYS A 20 10.32 -12.03 -11.91
N HIS A 21 10.50 -12.02 -10.59
CA HIS A 21 11.15 -13.09 -9.85
C HIS A 21 10.15 -14.01 -9.14
N SER A 22 8.83 -13.83 -9.31
CA SER A 22 7.81 -14.55 -8.52
C SER A 22 7.79 -16.05 -8.77
N ASN A 23 8.24 -16.49 -9.94
CA ASN A 23 8.24 -17.89 -10.35
C ASN A 23 9.59 -18.60 -10.10
N GLN A 24 10.56 -17.90 -9.48
CA GLN A 24 11.87 -18.45 -9.14
C GLN A 24 11.86 -18.86 -7.67
N SER A 25 11.77 -20.16 -7.40
CA SER A 25 11.64 -20.71 -6.04
C SER A 25 12.88 -20.50 -5.17
N ASP A 26 14.05 -20.33 -5.79
CA ASP A 26 15.33 -20.06 -5.16
C ASP A 26 15.59 -18.55 -4.93
N TYR A 27 14.73 -17.69 -5.50
CA TYR A 27 14.89 -16.25 -5.38
C TYR A 27 14.42 -15.74 -4.01
N LYS A 28 15.37 -15.23 -3.21
CA LYS A 28 15.10 -14.62 -1.92
C LYS A 28 14.92 -13.11 -2.05
N TYR A 29 13.72 -12.63 -1.77
CA TYR A 29 13.48 -11.20 -1.65
C TYR A 29 14.07 -10.65 -0.35
N GLU A 30 14.74 -9.50 -0.45
CA GLU A 30 15.31 -8.81 0.69
C GLU A 30 14.64 -7.46 0.92
N ARG A 31 14.58 -7.05 2.19
CA ARG A 31 14.12 -5.72 2.61
C ARG A 31 12.70 -5.41 2.09
N LEU A 32 11.83 -6.41 1.97
CA LEU A 32 10.42 -6.24 1.58
C LEU A 32 9.68 -5.34 2.57
N TYR A 33 10.02 -5.43 3.85
CA TYR A 33 9.36 -4.69 4.92
C TYR A 33 9.33 -3.18 4.69
N ARG A 34 10.42 -2.59 4.19
CA ARG A 34 10.47 -1.14 3.89
C ARG A 34 9.45 -0.70 2.82
N ILE A 35 9.01 -1.61 1.96
CA ILE A 35 8.04 -1.33 0.89
C ILE A 35 6.67 -1.02 1.53
N LEU A 36 6.36 -1.63 2.67
CA LEU A 36 5.13 -1.41 3.42
C LEU A 36 5.02 0.01 4.00
N PHE A 37 6.09 0.80 3.97
CA PHE A 37 6.06 2.20 4.41
C PHE A 37 5.80 3.19 3.29
N ASN A 38 5.74 2.71 2.05
CA ASN A 38 5.39 3.53 0.89
C ASN A 38 3.87 3.60 0.71
N GLU A 39 3.28 4.73 1.09
CA GLU A 39 1.84 5.02 0.93
C GLU A 39 1.35 4.85 -0.52
N GLU A 40 2.17 5.14 -1.52
CA GLU A 40 1.79 5.00 -2.93
C GLU A 40 1.53 3.54 -3.32
N MET A 41 2.17 2.57 -2.65
CA MET A 41 1.88 1.14 -2.84
C MET A 41 0.42 0.85 -2.50
N PHE A 42 -0.08 1.45 -1.42
CA PHE A 42 -1.46 1.29 -0.98
C PHE A 42 -2.42 2.08 -1.86
N TYR A 43 -2.03 3.26 -2.36
CA TYR A 43 -2.84 4.02 -3.30
C TYR A 43 -3.12 3.25 -4.59
N VAL A 44 -2.13 2.53 -5.13
CA VAL A 44 -2.33 1.68 -6.32
C VAL A 44 -3.36 0.58 -6.06
N ALA A 45 -3.27 -0.11 -4.92
CA ALA A 45 -4.24 -1.13 -4.53
C ALA A 45 -5.62 -0.52 -4.30
N TYR A 46 -5.67 0.60 -3.61
CA TYR A 46 -6.89 1.34 -3.28
C TYR A 46 -7.64 1.78 -4.54
N GLN A 47 -6.95 2.42 -5.50
CA GLN A 47 -7.55 2.82 -6.79
C GLN A 47 -8.09 1.63 -7.58
N LYS A 48 -7.43 0.46 -7.51
CA LYS A 48 -7.90 -0.75 -8.20
C LYS A 48 -9.15 -1.33 -7.53
N LEU A 49 -9.22 -1.28 -6.21
CA LEU A 49 -10.37 -1.77 -5.43
C LEU A 49 -11.56 -0.83 -5.54
N SER A 50 -11.35 0.49 -5.46
CA SER A 50 -12.43 1.49 -5.51
C SER A 50 -13.18 1.54 -6.84
N LYS A 51 -12.52 1.19 -7.95
CA LYS A 51 -13.11 1.15 -9.30
C LYS A 51 -14.10 0.00 -9.55
N LYS A 52 -14.26 -0.96 -8.63
CA LYS A 52 -15.25 -2.04 -8.78
C LYS A 52 -16.66 -1.46 -8.58
N GLN A 53 -17.52 -1.60 -9.60
CA GLN A 53 -18.93 -1.16 -9.60
C GLN A 53 -19.64 -1.68 -8.33
N GLY A 54 -20.10 -0.78 -7.46
CA GLY A 54 -20.69 -1.11 -6.15
C GLY A 54 -19.86 -0.72 -4.92
N ASN A 55 -18.64 -0.18 -5.08
CA ASN A 55 -17.84 0.33 -3.95
C ASN A 55 -18.14 1.80 -3.56
N SER A 56 -18.85 2.56 -4.40
CA SER A 56 -19.36 3.90 -4.00
C SER A 56 -20.55 3.81 -3.02
N THR A 57 -21.09 2.62 -2.79
CA THR A 57 -22.04 2.33 -1.72
C THR A 57 -21.27 2.20 -0.41
N LYS A 58 -21.71 2.90 0.64
CA LYS A 58 -21.18 2.78 2.02
C LYS A 58 -20.78 1.33 2.29
N GLY A 59 -19.52 1.10 2.66
CA GLY A 59 -19.10 -0.22 3.14
C GLY A 59 -20.01 -0.67 4.29
N SER A 60 -20.00 -1.95 4.64
CA SER A 60 -20.74 -2.46 5.81
C SER A 60 -20.39 -1.75 7.13
N ASP A 61 -19.31 -0.96 7.16
CA ASP A 61 -18.86 -0.08 8.24
C ASP A 61 -19.32 1.40 8.11
N GLY A 62 -20.12 1.72 7.09
CA GLY A 62 -20.72 3.04 6.86
C GLY A 62 -19.77 4.11 6.32
N LYS A 63 -18.52 3.78 5.98
CA LYS A 63 -17.48 4.78 5.66
C LYS A 63 -17.38 5.06 4.16
N ASN A 64 -17.28 6.35 3.83
CA ASN A 64 -17.08 6.84 2.46
C ASN A 64 -15.62 6.60 2.02
N ILE A 65 -15.46 6.41 0.71
CA ILE A 65 -14.16 6.33 0.01
C ILE A 65 -13.35 7.63 0.23
N ASP A 66 -14.02 8.77 0.41
CA ASP A 66 -13.36 10.07 0.44
C ASP A 66 -12.76 10.41 1.82
N GLY A 67 -11.43 10.67 1.83
CA GLY A 67 -10.63 11.12 2.98
C GLY A 67 -10.40 10.09 4.10
N THR A 68 -11.37 9.22 4.34
CA THR A 68 -11.32 8.21 5.42
C THR A 68 -10.35 7.08 5.07
N SER A 69 -10.30 6.67 3.80
CA SER A 69 -9.40 5.61 3.35
C SER A 69 -7.93 6.02 3.37
N LEU A 70 -7.62 7.28 3.02
CA LEU A 70 -6.25 7.81 3.09
C LEU A 70 -5.76 7.86 4.54
N LYS A 71 -6.57 8.40 5.46
CA LYS A 71 -6.27 8.38 6.91
C LYS A 71 -6.08 6.97 7.45
N ARG A 72 -6.84 5.99 6.92
CA ARG A 72 -6.69 4.58 7.28
C ARG A 72 -5.36 3.99 6.78
N ILE A 73 -4.93 4.32 5.56
CA ILE A 73 -3.62 3.94 5.03
C ILE A 73 -2.49 4.54 5.88
N GLU A 74 -2.58 5.83 6.21
CA GLU A 74 -1.60 6.50 7.08
C GLU A 74 -1.52 5.84 8.47
N ARG A 75 -2.68 5.55 9.08
CA ARG A 75 -2.73 4.85 10.38
C ARG A 75 -2.13 3.44 10.29
N LEU A 76 -2.48 2.68 9.26
CA LEU A 76 -1.91 1.35 9.02
C LEU A 76 -0.39 1.41 8.90
N ILE A 77 0.14 2.34 8.11
CA ILE A 77 1.59 2.50 7.96
C ILE A 77 2.24 2.89 9.29
N LYS A 78 1.59 3.69 10.12
CA LYS A 78 2.08 4.01 11.46
C LYS A 78 2.14 2.76 12.34
N GLU A 79 1.05 1.99 12.42
CA GLU A 79 0.96 0.72 13.16
C GLU A 79 1.97 -0.32 12.69
N LEU A 80 2.29 -0.32 11.39
CA LEU A 80 3.36 -1.15 10.84
C LEU A 80 4.75 -0.65 11.25
N LYS A 81 4.96 0.66 11.39
CA LYS A 81 6.27 1.23 11.76
C LYS A 81 6.59 1.07 13.25
N ASP A 82 5.59 1.14 14.12
CA ASP A 82 5.74 0.95 15.56
C ASP A 82 5.48 -0.49 16.02
N GLU A 83 5.35 -1.41 15.06
CA GLU A 83 5.10 -2.84 15.27
C GLU A 83 3.85 -3.12 16.12
N SER A 84 2.94 -2.15 16.23
CA SER A 84 1.72 -2.26 17.03
C SER A 84 0.53 -2.80 16.22
N TYR A 85 0.71 -3.14 14.95
CA TYR A 85 -0.32 -3.74 14.11
C TYR A 85 -0.85 -5.04 14.75
N GLN A 86 -2.15 -5.08 15.01
CA GLN A 86 -2.85 -6.20 15.68
C GLN A 86 -3.50 -7.15 14.67
#